data_AF-A0A1Z9GWG1-F1
#
_entry.id   AF-A0A1Z9GWG1-F1
#
_cell.length_a   1.000
_cell.length_b   1.000
_cell.length_c   1.000
_cell.angle_alpha   90.00
_cell.angle_beta   90.00
_cell.angle_gamma   90.00
#
_symmetry.space_group_name_H-M   'P 1'
#
loop_
_entity.id
_entity.type
_entity.pdbx_description
1 polymer ?
#
loop_
_entity_poly.entity_id
_entity_poly.type
_entity_poly.pdbx_seq_one_letter_code
_entity_poly.pdbx_strand_id
1 'polypeptide(L)'
;MSSSKNKIFEITSFLSASNNDYINEMYKKFINKDDDLPSSWKNYFEGLEEDKDQVQQNISGAKWQPKKVKINGNYDLDNFEKFLPKDLFKEQKLKIKKGNQKLTSKEIEEETKNAVRAIMMIRAYRVRGHLKANLDPLNLVKKDSTPELDAESYGFEKKDLGKNIFLDDVLGLKYATLFDILEILNRTYCNNIGYEFMHITDPDEKSWLQQRIEGRDNEIQFTQNGKKAILNKIIEAEGFEKYLAKKFI
;
A
#
# COMPACT_ATOMS: atom_id res chain seq x y z
N MET A 1 7.32 -43.50 -47.77
CA MET A 1 7.75 -42.22 -47.17
C MET A 1 8.62 -42.50 -45.94
N SER A 2 9.94 -42.68 -46.06
CA SER A 2 10.75 -43.04 -44.86
C SER A 2 12.27 -42.77 -44.93
N SER A 3 12.93 -42.76 -46.10
CA SER A 3 14.41 -42.60 -46.12
C SER A 3 14.90 -41.16 -45.87
N SER A 4 14.24 -40.15 -46.46
CA SER A 4 14.66 -38.75 -46.31
C SER A 4 14.45 -38.20 -44.90
N LYS A 5 13.33 -38.55 -44.27
CA LYS A 5 13.02 -38.14 -42.89
C LYS A 5 13.99 -38.76 -41.87
N ASN A 6 14.42 -40.01 -42.09
CA ASN A 6 15.42 -40.64 -41.22
C ASN A 6 16.80 -39.98 -41.35
N LYS A 7 17.24 -39.63 -42.57
CA LYS A 7 18.49 -38.88 -42.76
C LYS A 7 18.46 -37.50 -42.09
N ILE A 8 17.33 -36.79 -42.19
CA ILE A 8 17.17 -35.50 -41.51
C ILE A 8 17.24 -35.71 -39.99
N PHE A 9 16.54 -36.71 -39.46
CA PHE A 9 16.57 -36.99 -38.02
C PHE A 9 17.98 -37.34 -37.52
N GLU A 10 18.74 -38.17 -38.25
CA GLU A 10 20.14 -38.47 -37.89
C GLU A 10 20.99 -37.19 -37.84
N ILE A 11 20.83 -36.30 -38.83
CA ILE A 11 21.58 -35.05 -38.92
C ILE A 11 21.12 -34.03 -37.86
N THR A 12 19.85 -33.99 -37.46
CA THR A 12 19.34 -32.98 -36.52
C THR A 12 19.20 -33.48 -35.09
N SER A 13 19.39 -34.78 -34.82
CA SER A 13 19.19 -35.39 -33.50
C SER A 13 20.03 -34.76 -32.39
N PHE A 14 21.19 -34.18 -32.72
CA PHE A 14 22.07 -33.52 -31.76
C PHE A 14 21.56 -32.12 -31.33
N LEU A 15 20.61 -31.54 -32.07
CA LEU A 15 20.03 -30.22 -31.83
C LEU A 15 18.93 -30.33 -30.76
N SER A 16 19.34 -30.44 -29.50
CA SER A 16 18.44 -30.40 -28.35
C SER A 16 18.66 -29.13 -27.52
N ALA A 17 17.61 -28.68 -26.85
CA ALA A 17 17.68 -27.53 -25.94
C ALA A 17 18.71 -27.74 -24.81
N SER A 18 19.00 -28.98 -24.42
CA SER A 18 20.00 -29.33 -23.42
C SER A 18 21.44 -29.04 -23.86
N ASN A 19 21.70 -29.01 -25.17
CA ASN A 19 23.05 -28.90 -25.73
C ASN A 19 23.34 -27.51 -26.31
N ASN A 20 22.47 -26.52 -26.04
CA ASN A 20 22.52 -25.19 -26.65
C ASN A 20 23.88 -24.49 -26.43
N ASP A 21 24.45 -24.57 -25.23
CA ASP A 21 25.75 -23.94 -24.92
C ASP A 21 26.89 -24.50 -25.79
N TYR A 22 26.89 -25.80 -26.05
CA TYR A 22 27.89 -26.46 -26.89
C TYR A 22 27.73 -26.10 -28.37
N ILE A 23 26.50 -26.03 -28.86
CA ILE A 23 26.18 -25.59 -30.23
C ILE A 23 26.68 -24.16 -30.43
N ASN A 24 26.43 -23.28 -29.46
CA ASN A 24 26.91 -21.89 -29.48
C ASN A 24 28.44 -21.80 -29.49
N GLU A 25 29.14 -22.68 -28.77
CA GLU A 25 30.59 -22.76 -28.81
C GLU A 25 31.11 -23.19 -30.19
N MET A 26 30.52 -24.23 -30.79
CA MET A 26 30.90 -24.69 -32.13
C MET A 26 30.63 -23.62 -33.21
N TYR A 27 29.53 -22.88 -33.09
CA TYR A 27 29.25 -21.78 -34.01
C TYR A 27 30.22 -20.61 -33.83
N LYS A 28 30.62 -20.28 -32.59
CA LYS A 28 31.70 -19.29 -32.35
C LYS A 28 32.99 -19.69 -33.06
N LYS A 29 33.38 -20.97 -32.96
CA LYS A 29 34.56 -21.51 -33.65
C LYS A 29 34.42 -21.41 -35.17
N PHE A 30 33.23 -21.67 -35.71
CA PHE A 30 32.93 -21.51 -37.14
C PHE A 30 33.06 -20.06 -37.63
N ILE A 31 32.50 -19.08 -36.90
CA ILE A 31 32.67 -17.65 -37.21
C ILE A 31 34.15 -17.27 -37.21
N ASN A 32 34.87 -17.68 -36.16
CA ASN A 32 36.28 -17.33 -35.97
C ASN A 32 37.23 -18.09 -36.92
N LYS A 33 36.71 -19.04 -37.72
CA LYS A 33 37.48 -19.92 -38.61
C LYS A 33 38.59 -20.69 -37.87
N ASP A 34 38.24 -21.26 -36.73
CA ASP A 34 39.16 -22.05 -35.92
C ASP A 34 39.47 -23.40 -36.58
N ASP A 35 40.72 -23.84 -36.56
CA ASP A 35 41.17 -25.08 -37.21
C ASP A 35 40.66 -26.34 -36.49
N ASP A 36 40.29 -26.20 -35.21
CA ASP A 36 39.77 -27.28 -34.36
C ASP A 36 38.30 -27.64 -34.61
N LEU A 37 37.64 -27.04 -35.60
CA LEU A 37 36.23 -27.31 -35.91
C LEU A 37 36.06 -28.60 -36.73
N PRO A 38 35.27 -29.59 -36.27
CA PRO A 38 35.01 -30.81 -37.04
C PRO A 38 34.31 -30.52 -38.37
N SER A 39 34.68 -31.27 -39.43
CA SER A 39 34.14 -31.06 -40.79
C SER A 39 32.62 -31.22 -40.89
N SER A 40 32.01 -32.04 -40.01
CA SER A 40 30.55 -32.20 -39.93
C SER A 40 29.84 -30.89 -39.53
N TRP A 41 30.40 -30.14 -38.58
CA TRP A 41 29.87 -28.85 -38.13
C TRP A 41 30.05 -27.76 -39.19
N LYS A 42 31.18 -27.78 -39.91
CA LYS A 42 31.42 -26.85 -41.01
C LYS A 42 30.37 -26.99 -42.11
N ASN A 43 30.09 -28.23 -42.55
CA ASN A 43 29.06 -28.49 -43.56
C ASN A 43 27.65 -28.15 -43.07
N TYR A 44 27.37 -28.40 -41.78
CA TYR A 44 26.07 -28.05 -41.19
C TYR A 44 25.84 -26.54 -41.17
N PHE A 45 26.82 -25.75 -40.70
CA PHE A 45 26.69 -24.28 -40.62
C PHE A 45 26.82 -23.58 -41.98
N GLU A 46 27.56 -24.12 -42.94
CA GLU A 46 27.56 -23.61 -44.32
C GLU A 46 26.21 -23.79 -45.02
N GLY A 47 25.45 -24.82 -44.66
CA GLY A 47 24.10 -25.06 -45.17
C GLY A 47 23.02 -24.14 -44.56
N LEU A 48 23.33 -23.42 -43.49
CA LEU A 48 22.46 -22.42 -42.90
C LEU A 48 22.79 -21.06 -43.54
N GLU A 49 21.92 -20.56 -44.41
CA GLU A 49 22.01 -19.21 -45.00
C GLU A 49 21.65 -18.13 -43.95
N GLU A 50 22.33 -18.14 -42.81
CA GLU A 50 22.10 -17.20 -41.71
C GLU A 50 22.99 -15.96 -41.84
N ASP A 51 22.41 -14.81 -41.49
CA ASP A 51 23.11 -13.54 -41.41
C ASP A 51 24.06 -13.53 -40.20
N LYS A 52 25.36 -13.67 -40.48
CA LYS A 52 26.42 -13.85 -39.47
C LYS A 52 26.44 -12.76 -38.41
N ASP A 53 26.06 -11.53 -38.79
CA ASP A 53 26.05 -10.37 -37.91
C ASP A 53 24.95 -10.45 -36.85
N GLN A 54 23.78 -11.00 -37.19
CA GLN A 54 22.67 -11.16 -36.24
C GLN A 54 22.97 -12.23 -35.20
N VAL A 55 23.57 -13.34 -35.62
CA VAL A 55 23.87 -14.46 -34.73
C VAL A 55 24.99 -14.08 -33.74
N GLN A 56 25.99 -13.31 -34.19
CA GLN A 56 27.05 -12.83 -33.30
C GLN A 56 26.53 -11.92 -32.18
N GLN A 57 25.49 -11.12 -32.45
CA GLN A 57 24.82 -10.31 -31.42
C GLN A 57 24.07 -11.18 -30.41
N ASN A 58 23.37 -12.22 -30.86
CA ASN A 58 22.66 -13.15 -29.98
C ASN A 58 23.64 -13.93 -29.08
N ILE A 59 24.76 -14.37 -29.65
CA ILE A 59 25.80 -15.12 -28.94
C ILE A 59 26.55 -14.26 -27.91
N SER A 60 26.75 -12.97 -28.20
CA SER A 60 27.46 -12.06 -27.29
C SER A 60 26.64 -11.70 -26.04
N GLY A 61 25.41 -12.21 -25.95
CA GLY A 61 24.47 -11.94 -24.86
C GLY A 61 23.82 -10.56 -25.01
N ALA A 62 22.75 -10.34 -24.25
CA ALA A 62 22.07 -9.06 -24.29
C ALA A 62 22.97 -7.96 -23.72
N LYS A 63 22.97 -6.78 -24.36
CA LYS A 63 23.82 -5.62 -23.98
C LYS A 63 23.63 -5.15 -22.53
N TRP A 64 22.51 -5.49 -21.91
CA TRP A 64 22.18 -5.17 -20.53
C TRP A 64 22.69 -6.22 -19.52
N GLN A 65 23.22 -7.37 -19.96
CA GLN A 65 23.74 -8.37 -19.03
C GLN A 65 24.93 -7.78 -18.25
N PRO A 66 24.92 -7.90 -16.91
CA PRO A 66 26.00 -7.38 -16.09
C PRO A 66 27.31 -8.08 -16.47
N LYS A 67 28.37 -7.30 -16.70
CA LYS A 67 29.70 -7.84 -16.98
C LYS A 67 30.12 -8.73 -15.81
N LYS A 68 30.31 -10.03 -16.05
CA LYS A 68 30.90 -10.94 -15.06
C LYS A 68 32.31 -10.43 -14.74
N VAL A 69 32.46 -9.81 -13.57
CA VAL A 69 33.76 -9.38 -13.06
C VAL A 69 34.57 -10.65 -12.80
N LYS A 70 35.69 -10.83 -13.51
CA LYS A 70 36.65 -11.90 -13.19
C LYS A 70 37.34 -11.52 -11.88
N ILE A 71 36.90 -12.12 -10.79
CA ILE A 71 37.52 -11.93 -9.48
C ILE A 71 38.79 -12.79 -9.45
N ASN A 72 39.91 -12.21 -9.88
CA ASN A 72 41.23 -12.81 -9.66
C ASN A 72 41.73 -12.40 -8.28
N GLY A 73 41.47 -13.22 -7.27
CA GLY A 73 42.04 -13.09 -5.93
C GLY A 73 41.21 -13.80 -4.88
N ASN A 74 41.88 -14.24 -3.81
CA ASN A 74 41.27 -14.89 -2.66
C ASN A 74 40.52 -13.83 -1.83
N TYR A 75 39.31 -13.46 -2.28
CA TYR A 75 38.46 -12.51 -1.56
C TYR A 75 37.38 -13.28 -0.82
N ASP A 76 37.39 -13.10 0.49
CA ASP A 76 36.41 -13.60 1.44
C ASP A 76 35.02 -13.06 1.06
N LEU A 77 34.18 -13.94 0.50
CA LEU A 77 32.87 -13.61 -0.05
C LEU A 77 31.90 -13.06 1.00
N ASP A 78 32.19 -13.24 2.30
CA ASP A 78 31.36 -12.75 3.40
C ASP A 78 31.71 -11.31 3.82
N ASN A 79 32.74 -10.69 3.24
CA ASN A 79 33.21 -9.36 3.64
C ASN A 79 32.61 -8.23 2.77
N PHE A 80 31.30 -8.25 2.57
CA PHE A 80 30.55 -7.25 1.80
C PHE A 80 30.69 -5.82 2.34
N GLU A 81 31.06 -5.66 3.62
CA GLU A 81 31.24 -4.35 4.26
C GLU A 81 32.35 -3.52 3.61
N LYS A 82 33.38 -4.14 3.03
CA LYS A 82 34.50 -3.42 2.40
C LYS A 82 34.14 -2.79 1.04
N PHE A 83 33.10 -3.31 0.38
CA PHE A 83 32.66 -2.85 -0.93
C PHE A 83 31.55 -1.80 -0.86
N LEU A 84 31.00 -1.54 0.34
CA LEU A 84 30.04 -0.47 0.54
C LEU A 84 30.75 0.89 0.45
N PRO A 85 30.24 1.84 -0.37
CA PRO A 85 30.76 3.20 -0.39
C PRO A 85 30.76 3.76 1.04
N LYS A 86 31.90 4.29 1.51
CA LYS A 86 32.02 4.83 2.88
C LYS A 86 30.98 5.91 3.18
N ASP A 87 30.45 6.56 2.14
CA ASP A 87 29.43 7.61 2.24
C ASP A 87 27.99 7.09 2.25
N LEU A 88 27.74 5.81 1.93
CA LEU A 88 26.38 5.21 1.99
C LEU A 88 25.80 5.26 3.41
N PHE A 89 26.67 5.12 4.41
CA PHE A 89 26.30 5.19 5.82
C PHE A 89 26.33 6.60 6.41
N LYS A 90 26.86 7.61 5.70
CA LYS A 90 26.79 9.01 6.17
C LYS A 90 25.36 9.52 6.10
N GLU A 91 24.63 9.23 5.02
CA GLU A 91 23.26 9.71 4.87
C GLU A 91 22.28 9.02 5.84
N GLN A 92 22.46 7.72 6.09
CA GLN A 92 21.66 7.01 7.10
C GLN A 92 21.99 7.43 8.53
N LYS A 93 23.27 7.71 8.85
CA LYS A 93 23.65 8.27 10.17
C LYS A 93 23.17 9.71 10.36
N LEU A 94 23.01 10.49 9.30
CA LEU A 94 22.44 11.85 9.37
C LEU A 94 20.91 11.84 9.55
N LYS A 95 20.20 10.82 9.03
CA LYS A 95 18.75 10.66 9.21
C LYS A 95 18.38 9.91 10.49
N ILE A 96 19.24 9.03 11.00
CA ILE A 96 19.17 8.53 12.37
C ILE A 96 19.87 9.55 13.27
N LYS A 97 19.32 10.76 13.35
CA LYS A 97 19.42 11.51 14.60
C LYS A 97 18.62 10.71 15.62
N LYS A 98 19.25 9.70 16.23
CA LYS A 98 18.83 9.22 17.55
C LYS A 98 18.90 10.45 18.44
N GLY A 99 17.78 11.14 18.56
CA GLY A 99 17.50 11.94 19.73
C GLY A 99 17.51 10.98 20.90
N ASN A 100 18.68 10.71 21.46
CA ASN A 100 18.79 10.30 22.85
C ASN A 100 18.41 11.53 23.71
N GLN A 101 17.21 12.06 23.54
CA GLN A 101 16.57 12.76 24.63
C GLN A 101 16.23 11.63 25.60
N LYS A 102 17.00 11.55 26.70
CA LYS A 102 16.49 10.89 27.89
C LYS A 102 15.23 11.67 28.24
N LEU A 103 14.07 11.18 27.80
CA LEU A 103 12.79 11.66 28.27
C LEU A 103 12.87 11.59 29.79
N THR A 104 12.64 12.73 30.42
CA THR A 104 12.56 12.78 31.87
C THR A 104 11.36 11.93 32.30
N SER A 105 11.43 11.33 33.48
CA SER A 105 10.30 10.53 34.00
C SER A 105 8.99 11.32 34.01
N LYS A 106 9.07 12.65 34.17
CA LYS A 106 7.92 13.56 34.14
C LYS A 106 7.32 13.71 32.74
N GLU A 107 8.12 13.83 31.69
CA GLU A 107 7.62 13.92 30.30
C GLU A 107 6.89 12.64 29.90
N ILE A 108 7.44 11.48 30.27
CA ILE A 108 6.79 10.17 30.03
C ILE A 108 5.45 10.09 30.77
N GLU A 109 5.40 10.57 32.01
CA GLU A 109 4.16 10.61 32.78
C GLU A 109 3.12 11.50 32.12
N GLU A 110 3.50 12.69 31.65
CA GLU A 110 2.60 13.62 30.94
C GLU A 110 2.09 13.05 29.62
N GLU A 111 2.96 12.46 28.79
CA GLU A 111 2.56 11.80 27.54
C GLU A 111 1.59 10.65 27.78
N THR A 112 1.85 9.82 28.80
CA THR A 112 0.97 8.72 29.20
C THR A 112 -0.37 9.25 29.68
N LYS A 113 -0.38 10.33 30.48
CA LYS A 113 -1.61 10.98 30.94
C LYS A 113 -2.45 11.49 29.78
N ASN A 114 -1.80 12.11 28.79
CA ASN A 114 -2.48 12.63 27.61
C ASN A 114 -3.06 11.51 26.75
N ALA A 115 -2.35 10.39 26.58
CA ALA A 115 -2.86 9.22 25.88
C ALA A 115 -4.12 8.64 26.57
N VAL A 116 -4.08 8.46 27.89
CA VAL A 116 -5.24 7.97 28.67
C VAL A 116 -6.43 8.92 28.55
N ARG A 117 -6.21 10.23 28.69
CA ARG A 117 -7.26 11.26 28.53
C ARG A 117 -7.87 11.23 27.13
N ALA A 118 -7.06 11.09 26.09
CA ALA A 118 -7.53 10.98 24.71
C ALA A 118 -8.38 9.72 24.51
N ILE A 119 -7.95 8.57 25.03
CA ILE A 119 -8.72 7.32 24.95
C ILE A 119 -10.06 7.44 25.69
N MET A 120 -10.07 8.07 26.87
CA MET A 120 -11.30 8.33 27.63
C MET A 120 -12.26 9.23 26.85
N MET A 121 -11.74 10.28 26.22
CA MET A 121 -12.52 11.18 25.37
C MET A 121 -13.09 10.46 24.14
N ILE A 122 -12.28 9.67 23.42
CA ILE A 122 -12.73 8.85 22.28
C ILE A 122 -13.86 7.91 22.71
N ARG A 123 -13.73 7.27 23.88
CA ARG A 123 -14.80 6.43 24.44
C ARG A 123 -16.07 7.21 24.73
N ALA A 124 -15.98 8.42 25.27
CA ALA A 124 -17.15 9.26 25.52
C ALA A 124 -17.90 9.61 24.23
N TYR A 125 -17.17 9.95 23.16
CA TYR A 125 -17.75 10.16 21.82
C TYR A 125 -18.45 8.92 21.27
N ARG A 126 -17.86 7.71 21.43
CA ARG A 126 -18.51 6.45 21.03
C ARG A 126 -19.82 6.18 21.77
N VAL A 127 -19.91 6.56 23.04
CA VAL A 127 -21.08 6.30 23.88
C VAL A 127 -22.16 7.38 23.69
N ARG A 128 -21.78 8.65 23.63
CA ARG A 128 -22.72 9.79 23.72
C ARG A 128 -22.64 10.78 22.56
N GLY A 129 -21.76 10.57 21.58
CA GLY A 129 -21.61 11.49 20.45
C GLY A 129 -22.90 11.71 19.66
N HIS A 130 -23.77 10.70 19.60
CA HIS A 130 -25.09 10.80 18.97
C HIS A 130 -25.98 11.89 19.59
N LEU A 131 -25.77 12.29 20.85
CA LEU A 131 -26.50 13.38 21.51
C LEU A 131 -26.14 14.76 20.94
N LYS A 132 -24.92 14.91 20.41
CA LYS A 132 -24.42 16.15 19.78
C LYS A 132 -24.62 16.14 18.26
N ALA A 133 -25.07 15.02 17.69
CA ALA A 133 -25.29 14.85 16.26
C ALA A 133 -26.34 15.82 15.68
N ASN A 134 -26.19 16.15 14.41
CA ASN A 134 -27.09 17.03 13.69
C ASN A 134 -28.21 16.26 13.00
N LEU A 135 -29.17 15.78 13.80
CA LEU A 135 -30.26 14.91 13.33
C LEU A 135 -31.53 15.66 12.93
N ASP A 136 -31.72 16.87 13.45
CA ASP A 136 -32.94 17.66 13.22
C ASP A 136 -32.76 18.60 12.01
N PRO A 137 -33.41 18.34 10.87
CA PRO A 137 -33.32 19.21 9.70
C PRO A 137 -34.03 20.56 9.88
N LEU A 138 -34.95 20.66 10.84
CA LEU A 138 -35.72 21.87 11.11
C LEU A 138 -35.10 22.72 12.23
N ASN A 139 -34.10 22.20 12.94
CA ASN A 139 -33.43 22.85 14.09
C ASN A 139 -34.40 23.34 15.18
N LEU A 140 -35.46 22.58 15.45
CA LEU A 140 -36.44 22.85 16.49
C LEU A 140 -35.92 22.40 17.87
N VAL A 141 -35.15 21.31 17.90
CA VAL A 141 -34.58 20.77 19.13
C VAL A 141 -33.38 21.63 19.56
N LYS A 142 -33.45 22.21 20.76
CA LYS A 142 -32.30 22.86 21.38
C LYS A 142 -31.29 21.79 21.78
N LYS A 143 -30.06 21.94 21.31
CA LYS A 143 -28.96 21.05 21.71
C LYS A 143 -28.50 21.44 23.11
N ASP A 144 -28.63 20.51 24.05
CA ASP A 144 -28.11 20.69 25.39
C ASP A 144 -26.59 20.72 25.37
N SER A 145 -26.00 21.44 26.32
CA SER A 145 -24.56 21.38 26.54
C SER A 145 -24.19 19.97 26.95
N THR A 146 -23.16 19.41 26.32
CA THR A 146 -22.63 18.07 26.60
C THR A 146 -21.19 18.19 27.07
N PRO A 147 -20.96 18.55 28.36
CA PRO A 147 -19.61 18.77 28.88
C PRO A 147 -18.68 17.56 28.72
N GLU A 148 -19.25 16.36 28.69
CA GLU A 148 -18.52 15.10 28.50
C GLU A 148 -17.92 14.93 27.11
N LEU A 149 -18.32 15.73 26.12
CA LEU A 149 -17.71 15.72 24.79
C LEU A 149 -16.70 16.85 24.61
N ASP A 150 -16.59 17.76 25.58
CA ASP A 150 -15.66 18.88 25.49
C ASP A 150 -14.26 18.46 25.98
N ALA A 151 -13.24 18.76 25.18
CA ALA A 151 -11.85 18.41 25.49
C ALA A 151 -11.35 19.03 26.82
N GLU A 152 -11.89 20.19 27.18
CA GLU A 152 -11.59 20.90 28.43
C GLU A 152 -11.93 20.04 29.67
N SER A 153 -12.98 19.22 29.59
CA SER A 153 -13.40 18.32 30.69
C SER A 153 -12.40 17.18 30.94
N TYR A 154 -11.54 16.89 29.98
CA TYR A 154 -10.45 15.91 30.10
C TYR A 154 -9.11 16.56 30.46
N GLY A 155 -9.08 17.88 30.66
CA GLY A 155 -7.89 18.63 31.02
C GLY A 155 -6.98 18.97 29.84
N PHE A 156 -7.53 19.05 28.63
CA PHE A 156 -6.85 19.62 27.48
C PHE A 156 -7.14 21.11 27.36
N GLU A 157 -6.09 21.92 27.18
CA GLU A 157 -6.23 23.34 26.89
C GLU A 157 -6.18 23.62 25.39
N LYS A 158 -6.56 24.83 24.99
CA LYS A 158 -6.43 25.29 23.59
C LYS A 158 -4.99 25.26 23.04
N LYS A 159 -3.99 25.27 23.92
CA LYS A 159 -2.57 25.16 23.55
C LYS A 159 -2.18 23.73 23.17
N ASP A 160 -2.95 22.75 23.60
CA ASP A 160 -2.65 21.32 23.42
C ASP A 160 -3.15 20.76 22.09
N LEU A 161 -3.90 21.55 21.29
CA LEU A 161 -4.46 21.09 20.01
C LEU A 161 -3.40 20.55 19.05
N GLY A 162 -2.20 21.13 19.06
CA GLY A 162 -1.08 20.71 18.21
C GLY A 162 -0.22 19.58 18.81
N LYS A 163 -0.51 19.11 20.03
CA LYS A 163 0.27 18.03 20.65
C LYS A 163 -0.05 16.71 19.95
N ASN A 164 1.01 15.99 19.58
CA ASN A 164 0.90 14.65 19.02
C ASN A 164 0.71 13.64 20.15
N ILE A 165 -0.38 12.90 20.11
CA ILE A 165 -0.76 11.93 21.15
C ILE A 165 -0.63 10.52 20.57
N PHE A 166 -0.08 9.60 21.35
CA PHE A 166 -0.03 8.18 21.01
C PHE A 166 -1.40 7.52 21.27
N LEU A 167 -1.91 6.78 20.28
CA LEU A 167 -3.25 6.19 20.29
C LEU A 167 -3.27 4.67 20.15
N ASP A 168 -2.13 4.01 19.91
CA ASP A 168 -2.05 2.54 19.80
C ASP A 168 -3.08 1.92 18.82
N ASP A 169 -3.14 2.44 17.59
CA ASP A 169 -4.08 2.04 16.52
C ASP A 169 -5.57 2.28 16.83
N VAL A 170 -5.91 2.99 17.92
CA VAL A 170 -7.27 3.52 18.13
C VAL A 170 -7.59 4.53 17.02
N LEU A 171 -8.81 4.48 16.48
CA LEU A 171 -9.24 5.18 15.26
C LEU A 171 -8.44 4.79 13.98
N GLY A 172 -7.66 3.70 14.04
CA GLY A 172 -6.75 3.29 12.95
C GLY A 172 -5.49 4.17 12.83
N LEU A 173 -5.14 4.89 13.89
CA LEU A 173 -4.00 5.82 13.92
C LEU A 173 -3.06 5.48 15.08
N LYS A 174 -1.75 5.42 14.82
CA LYS A 174 -0.74 5.25 15.89
C LYS A 174 -0.49 6.54 16.66
N TYR A 175 -0.46 7.64 15.93
CA TYR A 175 -0.24 8.98 16.44
C TYR A 175 -1.19 9.94 15.73
N ALA A 176 -1.76 10.87 16.47
CA ALA A 176 -2.60 11.93 15.91
C ALA A 176 -2.51 13.18 16.79
N THR A 177 -2.69 14.35 16.19
CA THR A 177 -2.82 15.58 16.98
C THR A 177 -4.19 15.61 17.67
N LEU A 178 -4.30 16.30 18.80
CA LEU A 178 -5.60 16.48 19.45
C LEU A 178 -6.64 17.12 18.50
N PHE A 179 -6.19 18.04 17.63
CA PHE A 179 -7.03 18.58 16.56
C PHE A 179 -7.56 17.49 15.62
N ASP A 180 -6.68 16.65 15.08
CA ASP A 180 -7.08 15.57 14.15
C ASP A 180 -8.04 14.58 14.82
N ILE A 181 -7.81 14.27 16.11
CA ILE A 181 -8.68 13.39 16.89
C ILE A 181 -10.08 14.00 16.99
N LEU A 182 -10.18 15.27 17.40
CA LEU A 182 -11.47 15.95 17.51
C LEU A 182 -12.18 16.08 16.17
N GLU A 183 -11.45 16.33 15.08
CA GLU A 183 -12.01 16.39 13.74
C GLU A 183 -12.64 15.03 13.35
N ILE A 184 -11.89 13.94 13.52
CA ILE A 184 -12.38 12.58 13.22
C ILE A 184 -13.60 12.24 14.08
N LEU A 185 -13.55 12.52 15.38
CA LEU A 185 -14.64 12.22 16.31
C LEU A 185 -15.91 13.02 15.99
N ASN A 186 -15.79 14.32 15.74
CA ASN A 186 -16.94 15.15 15.38
C ASN A 186 -17.52 14.75 14.03
N ARG A 187 -16.68 14.47 13.04
CA ARG A 187 -17.11 14.00 11.71
C ARG A 187 -17.84 12.66 11.80
N THR A 188 -17.38 11.74 12.64
CA THR A 188 -17.91 10.37 12.73
C THR A 188 -19.17 10.28 13.59
N TYR A 189 -19.18 10.92 14.77
CA TYR A 189 -20.27 10.73 15.74
C TYR A 189 -21.23 11.92 15.90
N CYS A 190 -20.82 13.12 15.50
CA CYS A 190 -21.57 14.36 15.78
C CYS A 190 -22.09 15.04 14.51
N ASN A 191 -22.00 14.39 13.35
CA ASN A 191 -22.44 14.96 12.07
C ASN A 191 -23.92 14.63 11.81
N ASN A 192 -24.35 14.50 10.55
CA ASN A 192 -25.73 14.16 10.16
C ASN A 192 -26.17 12.72 10.50
N ILE A 193 -25.31 11.90 11.08
CA ILE A 193 -25.61 10.52 11.49
C ILE A 193 -25.20 10.36 12.96
N GLY A 194 -26.11 9.83 13.79
CA GLY A 194 -25.87 9.51 15.18
C GLY A 194 -25.73 8.00 15.35
N TYR A 195 -24.54 7.53 15.73
CA TYR A 195 -24.30 6.11 15.98
C TYR A 195 -24.55 5.76 17.44
N GLU A 196 -25.39 4.75 17.67
CA GLU A 196 -25.62 4.18 18.98
C GLU A 196 -25.41 2.66 18.91
N PHE A 197 -24.25 2.20 19.40
CA PHE A 197 -23.86 0.79 19.27
C PHE A 197 -23.08 0.27 20.48
N MET A 198 -22.68 1.14 21.39
CA MET A 198 -21.88 0.74 22.55
C MET A 198 -22.64 -0.17 23.52
N HIS A 199 -23.98 -0.20 23.44
CA HIS A 199 -24.85 -1.12 24.19
C HIS A 199 -24.81 -2.57 23.68
N ILE A 200 -24.26 -2.83 22.48
CA ILE A 200 -24.06 -4.18 21.96
C ILE A 200 -23.14 -4.95 22.92
N THR A 201 -23.55 -6.18 23.28
CA THR A 201 -22.79 -7.01 24.22
C THR A 201 -21.66 -7.77 23.53
N ASP A 202 -21.88 -8.21 22.28
CA ASP A 202 -20.89 -8.93 21.50
C ASP A 202 -19.70 -8.01 21.12
N PRO A 203 -18.47 -8.34 21.54
CA PRO A 203 -17.28 -7.56 21.21
C PRO A 203 -16.95 -7.60 19.71
N ASP A 204 -17.25 -8.70 19.00
CA ASP A 204 -16.92 -8.85 17.59
C ASP A 204 -17.81 -7.97 16.72
N GLU A 205 -19.12 -7.96 17.00
CA GLU A 205 -20.07 -7.05 16.33
C GLU A 205 -19.71 -5.58 16.57
N LYS A 206 -19.35 -5.25 17.82
CA LYS A 206 -18.93 -3.90 18.20
C LYS A 206 -17.66 -3.48 17.48
N SER A 207 -16.66 -4.37 17.42
CA SER A 207 -15.41 -4.11 16.70
C SER A 207 -15.65 -3.97 15.20
N TRP A 208 -16.49 -4.82 14.62
CA TRP A 208 -16.86 -4.75 13.20
C TRP A 208 -17.49 -3.39 12.85
N LEU A 209 -18.43 -2.91 13.68
CA LEU A 209 -19.06 -1.62 13.44
C LEU A 209 -18.06 -0.47 13.63
N GLN A 210 -17.21 -0.53 14.66
CA GLN A 210 -16.14 0.46 14.88
C GLN A 210 -15.21 0.56 13.66
N GLN A 211 -14.74 -0.56 13.13
CA GLN A 211 -13.85 -0.57 11.96
C GLN A 211 -14.52 0.00 10.69
N ARG A 212 -15.85 -0.11 10.59
CA ARG A 212 -16.61 0.36 9.42
C ARG A 212 -16.93 1.85 9.49
N ILE A 213 -17.11 2.40 10.68
CA ILE A 213 -17.45 3.82 10.88
C ILE A 213 -16.22 4.68 11.14
N GLU A 214 -15.24 4.18 11.90
CA GLU A 214 -14.04 4.90 12.31
C GLU A 214 -12.92 4.69 11.30
N GLY A 215 -12.24 5.76 10.91
CA GLY A 215 -11.10 5.72 10.00
C GLY A 215 -11.01 6.98 9.15
N ARG A 216 -9.82 7.31 8.66
CA ARG A 216 -9.60 8.57 7.92
C ARG A 216 -10.44 8.63 6.63
N ASP A 217 -10.59 7.50 5.94
CA ASP A 217 -11.21 7.38 4.62
C ASP A 217 -12.57 6.66 4.63
N ASN A 218 -13.15 6.40 5.81
CA ASN A 218 -14.44 5.70 5.94
C ASN A 218 -15.67 6.61 5.74
N GLU A 219 -15.48 7.78 5.12
CA GLU A 219 -16.58 8.67 4.77
C GLU A 219 -17.39 8.09 3.60
N ILE A 220 -18.72 8.21 3.67
CA ILE A 220 -19.60 7.74 2.61
C ILE A 220 -19.44 8.66 1.39
N GLN A 221 -18.64 8.22 0.42
CA GLN A 221 -18.44 8.91 -0.85
C GLN A 221 -19.35 8.32 -1.94
N PHE A 222 -20.25 9.14 -2.47
CA PHE A 222 -21.11 8.76 -3.59
C PHE A 222 -20.51 9.19 -4.93
N THR A 223 -20.58 8.30 -5.92
CA THR A 223 -20.27 8.65 -7.31
C THR A 223 -21.26 9.69 -7.84
N GLN A 224 -20.89 10.43 -8.90
CA GLN A 224 -21.81 11.40 -9.52
C GLN A 224 -23.14 10.75 -9.94
N ASN A 225 -23.07 9.53 -10.49
CA ASN A 225 -24.27 8.77 -10.86
C ASN A 225 -25.08 8.36 -9.62
N GLY A 226 -24.42 7.96 -8.52
CA GLY A 226 -25.09 7.67 -7.25
C GLY A 226 -25.85 8.87 -6.70
N LYS A 227 -25.23 10.07 -6.72
CA LYS A 227 -25.88 11.32 -6.30
C LYS A 227 -27.11 11.64 -7.17
N LYS A 228 -27.01 11.49 -8.50
CA LYS A 228 -28.14 11.68 -9.43
C LYS A 228 -29.26 10.68 -9.17
N ALA A 229 -28.94 9.41 -8.90
CA ALA A 229 -29.91 8.37 -8.62
C ALA A 229 -30.68 8.65 -7.31
N ILE A 230 -29.98 9.06 -6.24
CA ILE A 230 -30.61 9.45 -4.97
C ILE A 230 -31.54 10.65 -5.19
N LEU A 231 -31.09 11.68 -5.91
CA LEU A 231 -31.90 12.86 -6.22
C LEU A 231 -33.17 12.50 -7.00
N ASN A 232 -33.05 11.68 -8.04
CA ASN A 232 -34.20 11.24 -8.83
C ASN A 232 -35.23 10.50 -7.97
N LYS A 233 -34.79 9.67 -7.02
CA LYS A 233 -35.70 8.96 -6.10
C LYS A 233 -36.44 9.90 -5.16
N ILE A 234 -35.81 10.97 -4.68
CA ILE A 234 -36.46 11.99 -3.87
C ILE A 234 -37.52 12.75 -4.70
N ILE A 235 -37.19 13.12 -5.94
CA ILE A 235 -38.11 13.82 -6.85
C ILE A 235 -39.32 12.94 -7.19
N GLU A 236 -39.10 11.66 -7.47
CA GLU A 236 -40.18 10.69 -7.71
C GLU A 236 -41.12 10.60 -6.51
N ALA A 237 -40.59 10.50 -5.28
CA ALA A 237 -41.38 10.44 -4.06
C ALA A 237 -42.20 11.72 -3.84
N GLU A 238 -41.57 12.89 -3.94
CA GLU A 238 -42.25 14.18 -3.76
C GLU A 238 -43.31 14.42 -4.85
N GLY A 239 -42.99 14.09 -6.11
CA GLY A 239 -43.91 14.24 -7.23
C GLY A 239 -45.13 13.34 -7.10
N PHE A 240 -44.95 12.11 -6.63
CA PHE A 240 -46.05 11.19 -6.38
C PHE A 240 -47.01 11.70 -5.29
N GLU A 241 -46.48 12.17 -4.16
CA GLU A 241 -47.27 12.77 -3.08
C GLU A 241 -48.08 13.98 -3.56
N LYS A 242 -47.44 14.90 -4.31
CA LYS A 242 -48.11 16.07 -4.90
C LYS A 242 -49.22 15.67 -5.88
N TYR A 243 -49.01 14.62 -6.67
CA TYR A 243 -50.02 14.11 -7.60
C TYR A 243 -51.24 13.55 -6.88
N LEU A 244 -51.02 12.72 -5.83
CA LEU A 244 -52.10 12.16 -5.03
C LEU A 244 -52.94 13.27 -4.39
N ALA A 245 -52.29 14.25 -3.78
CA ALA A 245 -52.94 15.41 -3.17
C ALA A 245 -53.77 16.23 -4.17
N LYS A 246 -53.36 16.32 -5.44
CA LYS A 246 -54.11 17.06 -6.47
C LYS A 246 -55.29 16.27 -7.06
N LYS A 247 -55.18 14.95 -7.14
CA LYS A 247 -56.14 14.13 -7.90
C LYS A 247 -57.25 13.52 -7.04
N PHE A 248 -56.97 13.25 -5.77
CA PHE A 248 -57.86 12.50 -4.88
C PHE A 248 -58.39 13.34 -3.69
N ILE A 249 -58.10 14.64 -3.68
CA ILE A 249 -58.74 15.65 -2.81
C ILE A 249 -59.73 16.43 -3.67
#